data_AF-A0A7G5MZN7-F1
#
_entry.id   AF-A0A7G5MZN7-F1
#
_cell.length_a   1.000
_cell.length_b   1.000
_cell.length_c   1.000
_cell.angle_alpha   90.00
_cell.angle_beta   90.00
_cell.angle_gamma   90.00
#
_symmetry.space_group_name_H-M   'P 1'
#
loop_
_entity.id
_entity.type
_entity.pdbx_description
1 polymer ?
#
loop_
_entity_poly.entity_id
_entity_poly.type
_entity_poly.pdbx_seq_one_letter_code
_entity_poly.pdbx_strand_id
1 'polypeptide(L)'
;MEEYLKTYVLGVKEDTTYDKYYGCYRSHIKGSKLGQMKLNLITEEDMLDYFKERIEKGYAKSTIKTIHTILNRAFIRAKKKKYMEENPLEEMEIPYKKCVRQDTEKEILSYDDKKNWKEASRNPGIVKNILYTALYS
;
A
#
# COMPACT_ATOMS: atom_id res chain seq x y z
N MET A 1 9.24 2.50 12.61
CA MET A 1 8.64 1.98 11.36
C MET A 1 9.67 1.71 10.28
N GLU A 2 10.56 2.66 9.97
CA GLU A 2 11.64 2.44 8.98
C GLU A 2 12.51 1.22 9.33
N GLU A 3 12.89 1.08 10.60
CA GLU A 3 13.60 -0.11 11.11
C GLU A 3 12.82 -1.41 10.86
N TYR A 4 11.49 -1.40 11.00
CA TYR A 4 10.68 -2.58 10.74
C TYR A 4 10.77 -3.01 9.25
N LEU A 5 10.69 -2.05 8.34
CA LEU A 5 10.77 -2.32 6.90
C LEU A 5 12.15 -2.89 6.51
N LYS A 6 13.23 -2.29 7.02
CA LYS A 6 14.60 -2.72 6.71
C LYS A 6 14.95 -4.09 7.31
N THR A 7 14.46 -4.38 8.51
CA THR A 7 14.87 -5.59 9.24
C THR A 7 13.96 -6.78 8.98
N TYR A 8 12.66 -6.57 8.76
CA TYR A 8 11.66 -7.66 8.71
C TYR A 8 10.90 -7.78 7.40
N VAL A 9 11.11 -6.87 6.44
CA VAL A 9 10.45 -6.93 5.13
C VAL A 9 11.49 -7.09 4.03
N LEU A 10 12.53 -6.25 4.03
CA LEU A 10 13.61 -6.34 3.05
C LEU A 10 14.29 -7.71 3.10
N GLY A 11 14.35 -8.40 1.95
CA GLY A 11 14.95 -9.74 1.81
C GLY A 11 14.16 -10.89 2.46
N VAL A 12 13.10 -10.59 3.21
CA VAL A 12 12.19 -11.58 3.83
C VAL A 12 10.91 -11.74 3.00
N LYS A 13 10.47 -10.67 2.33
CA LYS A 13 9.32 -10.65 1.43
C LYS A 13 9.80 -10.34 0.02
N GLU A 14 8.96 -10.69 -0.96
CA GLU A 14 9.16 -10.32 -2.36
C GLU A 14 9.42 -8.82 -2.48
N ASP A 15 10.33 -8.45 -3.38
CA ASP A 15 10.75 -7.06 -3.59
C ASP A 15 9.55 -6.15 -3.90
N THR A 16 8.57 -6.64 -4.66
CA THR A 16 7.32 -5.94 -4.96
C THR A 16 6.52 -5.56 -3.69
N THR A 17 6.55 -6.43 -2.67
CA THR A 17 5.90 -6.16 -1.38
C THR A 17 6.69 -5.14 -0.58
N TYR A 18 8.02 -5.24 -0.58
CA TYR A 18 8.87 -4.25 0.05
C TYR A 18 8.68 -2.87 -0.57
N ASP A 19 8.73 -2.77 -1.90
CA ASP A 19 8.56 -1.52 -2.64
C ASP A 19 7.21 -0.88 -2.38
N LYS A 20 6.15 -1.69 -2.40
CA LYS A 20 4.80 -1.23 -2.04
C LYS A 20 4.76 -0.68 -0.62
N TYR A 21 5.33 -1.38 0.35
CA TYR A 21 5.30 -0.95 1.75
C TYR A 21 6.18 0.28 1.98
N TYR A 22 7.37 0.30 1.41
CA TYR A 22 8.31 1.41 1.54
C TYR A 22 7.79 2.67 0.85
N GLY A 23 7.24 2.55 -0.36
CA GLY A 23 6.58 3.65 -1.06
C GLY A 23 5.41 4.22 -0.26
N CYS A 24 4.56 3.35 0.28
CA CYS A 24 3.44 3.76 1.13
C CYS A 24 3.92 4.49 2.40
N TYR A 25 4.93 3.94 3.09
CA TYR A 25 5.53 4.57 4.27
C TYR A 25 6.12 5.95 3.94
N ARG A 26 6.92 6.04 2.88
CA ARG A 26 7.58 7.28 2.45
C ARG A 26 6.56 8.37 2.12
N SER A 27 5.51 8.03 1.38
CA SER A 27 4.53 9.00 0.86
C SER A 27 3.50 9.44 1.90
N HIS A 28 3.07 8.55 2.81
CA HIS A 28 1.91 8.82 3.66
C HIS A 28 2.21 8.86 5.15
N ILE A 29 3.29 8.24 5.61
CA ILE A 29 3.59 8.09 7.02
C ILE A 29 4.77 8.97 7.43
N LYS A 30 5.91 8.88 6.73
CA LYS A 30 7.19 9.51 7.14
C LYS A 30 7.10 11.03 7.39
N GLY A 31 6.41 11.75 6.51
CA GLY A 31 6.25 13.21 6.62
C GLY A 31 5.04 13.66 7.46
N SER A 32 4.25 12.73 8.00
CA SER A 32 3.07 13.07 8.78
C SER A 32 3.41 13.36 10.25
N LYS A 33 2.50 14.05 10.96
CA LYS A 33 2.59 14.23 12.42
C LYS A 33 2.86 12.90 13.12
N LEU A 34 2.10 11.86 12.79
CA LEU A 34 2.28 10.51 13.32
C LEU A 34 3.68 9.93 13.07
N GLY A 35 4.26 10.16 11.89
CA GLY A 35 5.59 9.67 11.53
C GLY A 35 6.72 10.32 12.35
N GLN A 36 6.45 11.48 12.94
CA GLN A 36 7.40 12.25 13.76
C GLN A 36 7.19 12.04 15.27
N MET A 37 6.06 11.43 15.67
CA MET A 37 5.77 11.16 17.08
C MET A 37 6.65 10.05 17.64
N LYS A 38 7.00 10.17 18.92
CA LYS A 38 7.68 9.10 19.65
C LYS A 38 6.70 7.94 19.85
N LEU A 39 7.17 6.71 19.65
CA LEU A 39 6.32 5.51 19.70
C LEU A 39 5.52 5.40 21.00
N ASN A 40 6.14 5.71 22.14
CA ASN A 40 5.52 5.63 23.46
C ASN A 40 4.45 6.72 23.74
N LEU A 41 4.30 7.72 22.86
CA LEU A 41 3.32 8.80 22.99
C LEU A 41 2.16 8.65 21.99
N ILE A 42 2.21 7.65 21.10
CA ILE A 42 1.15 7.44 20.11
C ILE A 42 -0.05 6.81 20.82
N THR A 43 -1.16 7.54 20.85
CA THR A 43 -2.42 7.08 21.42
C THR A 43 -3.34 6.46 20.36
N GLU A 44 -4.40 5.79 20.80
CA GLU A 44 -5.48 5.36 19.93
C GLU A 44 -6.15 6.55 19.23
N GLU A 45 -6.35 7.67 19.92
CA GLU A 45 -6.96 8.88 19.36
C GLU A 45 -6.12 9.44 18.20
N ASP A 46 -4.79 9.54 18.36
CA ASP A 46 -3.89 9.99 17.31
C ASP A 46 -3.97 9.11 16.05
N MET A 47 -4.10 7.80 16.26
CA MET A 47 -4.24 6.82 15.17
C MET A 47 -5.59 6.99 14.46
N LEU A 48 -6.67 7.20 15.21
CA LEU A 48 -8.01 7.35 14.67
C LEU A 48 -8.11 8.64 13.85
N ASP A 49 -7.58 9.74 14.38
CA ASP A 49 -7.53 11.03 13.69
C ASP A 49 -6.67 10.97 12.44
N TYR A 50 -5.53 10.28 12.51
CA TYR A 50 -4.71 10.00 11.33
C TYR A 50 -5.55 9.30 10.25
N PHE A 51 -6.28 8.23 10.56
CA PHE A 51 -7.09 7.54 9.55
C PHE A 51 -8.25 8.38 9.03
N LYS A 52 -8.97 9.09 9.90
CA LYS A 52 -10.06 9.99 9.50
C LYS A 52 -9.59 11.05 8.52
N GLU A 53 -8.49 11.73 8.80
CA GLU A 53 -7.94 12.78 7.93
C GLU A 53 -7.58 12.23 6.53
N ARG A 54 -7.08 10.99 6.40
CA ARG A 54 -6.78 10.40 5.09
C ARG A 54 -8.05 9.96 4.37
N ILE A 55 -9.04 9.47 5.10
CA ILE A 55 -10.34 9.13 4.52
C ILE A 55 -11.03 10.39 3.98
N GLU A 56 -10.99 11.50 4.73
CA GLU A 56 -11.51 12.81 4.30
C GLU A 56 -10.76 13.36 3.08
N LYS A 57 -9.45 13.11 2.98
CA LYS A 57 -8.64 13.41 1.79
C LYS A 57 -8.93 12.50 0.57
N GLY A 58 -9.90 11.60 0.67
CA GLY A 58 -10.33 10.76 -0.44
C GLY A 58 -9.44 9.55 -0.72
N TYR A 59 -8.67 9.08 0.27
CA TYR A 59 -7.78 7.94 0.07
C TYR A 59 -8.56 6.65 -0.21
N ALA A 60 -8.04 5.85 -1.12
CA ALA A 60 -8.60 4.55 -1.46
C ALA A 60 -8.51 3.57 -0.28
N LYS A 61 -9.51 2.70 -0.16
CA LYS A 61 -9.56 1.65 0.87
C LYS A 61 -8.31 0.75 0.87
N SER A 62 -7.77 0.45 -0.31
CA SER A 62 -6.55 -0.35 -0.48
C SER A 62 -5.32 0.34 0.12
N THR A 63 -5.20 1.65 -0.05
CA THR A 63 -4.14 2.48 0.53
C THR A 63 -4.26 2.49 2.05
N ILE A 64 -5.46 2.78 2.59
CA ILE A 64 -5.69 2.78 4.04
C ILE A 64 -5.36 1.42 4.67
N LYS A 65 -5.76 0.31 4.04
CA LYS A 65 -5.39 -1.04 4.49
C LYS A 65 -3.89 -1.30 4.48
N THR A 66 -3.19 -0.80 3.46
CA THR A 66 -1.73 -0.94 3.36
C THR A 66 -1.05 -0.17 4.49
N ILE A 67 -1.48 1.07 4.74
CA ILE A 67 -0.99 1.90 5.85
C ILE A 67 -1.24 1.20 7.19
N HIS A 68 -2.46 0.73 7.44
CA HIS A 68 -2.83 -0.02 8.65
C HIS A 68 -1.94 -1.25 8.84
N THR A 69 -1.69 -2.02 7.78
CA THR A 69 -0.83 -3.21 7.83
C THR A 69 0.60 -2.87 8.25
N ILE A 70 1.18 -1.81 7.68
CA ILE A 70 2.55 -1.37 7.99
C ILE A 70 2.64 -0.94 9.46
N LEU A 71 1.70 -0.10 9.90
CA LEU A 71 1.66 0.44 11.26
C LEU A 71 1.47 -0.66 12.30
N ASN A 72 0.44 -1.49 12.13
CA ASN A 72 0.13 -2.55 13.08
C ASN A 72 1.30 -3.52 13.23
N ARG A 73 1.91 -3.96 12.11
CA ARG A 73 3.08 -4.84 12.17
C ARG A 73 4.30 -4.18 12.81
N ALA A 74 4.52 -2.89 12.56
CA ALA A 74 5.59 -2.16 13.21
C ALA A 74 5.36 -2.03 14.73
N PHE A 75 4.12 -1.73 15.15
CA PHE A 75 3.76 -1.58 16.57
C PHE A 75 3.79 -2.91 17.33
N ILE A 76 3.33 -4.02 16.73
CA ILE A 76 3.51 -5.36 17.32
C ILE A 76 4.99 -5.64 17.61
N ARG A 77 5.90 -5.24 16.71
CA ARG A 77 7.34 -5.41 16.92
C ARG A 77 7.88 -4.44 17.96
N ALA A 78 7.42 -3.20 17.98
CA ALA A 78 7.78 -2.22 19.00
C ALA A 78 7.36 -2.69 20.41
N LYS A 79 6.15 -3.23 20.55
CA LYS A 79 5.63 -3.87 21.78
C LYS A 79 6.53 -5.02 22.22
N LYS A 80 6.89 -5.93 21.30
CA LYS A 80 7.84 -7.03 21.58
C LYS A 80 9.23 -6.55 22.02
N LYS A 81 9.68 -5.40 21.51
CA LYS A 81 10.95 -4.77 21.89
C LYS A 81 10.83 -3.86 23.13
N LYS A 82 9.65 -3.77 23.76
CA LYS A 82 9.35 -2.90 24.91
C LYS A 82 9.57 -1.41 24.63
N TYR A 83 9.46 -0.98 23.38
CA TYR A 83 9.46 0.45 23.02
C TYR A 83 8.09 1.12 23.22
N MET A 84 7.08 0.29 23.44
CA MET A 84 5.67 0.67 23.59
C MET A 84 5.03 -0.41 24.47
N GLU A 85 4.17 -0.02 25.40
CA GLU A 85 3.50 -0.95 26.31
C GLU A 85 2.35 -1.68 25.58
N GLU A 86 1.56 -0.92 24.85
CA GLU A 86 0.35 -1.40 24.18
C GLU A 86 0.28 -0.92 22.74
N ASN A 87 -0.26 -1.74 21.85
CA ASN A 87 -0.41 -1.39 20.45
C ASN A 87 -1.73 -0.64 20.25
N PRO A 88 -1.72 0.67 19.89
CA PRO A 88 -2.94 1.46 19.72
C PRO A 88 -3.81 1.02 18.54
N LEU A 89 -3.37 0.02 17.77
CA LEU A 89 -4.11 -0.56 16.65
C LEU A 89 -4.64 -1.98 16.94
N GLU A 90 -4.44 -2.53 18.13
CA GLU A 90 -4.81 -3.91 18.43
C GLU A 90 -6.34 -4.12 18.43
N GLU A 91 -7.09 -3.14 18.93
CA GLU A 91 -8.56 -3.19 19.04
C GLU A 91 -9.28 -2.06 18.27
N MET A 92 -8.54 -1.24 17.55
CA MET A 92 -9.10 -0.08 16.85
C MET A 92 -10.00 -0.48 15.68
N GLU A 93 -11.21 0.09 15.63
CA GLU A 93 -12.08 0.03 14.47
C GLU A 93 -11.85 1.19 13.48
N ILE A 94 -11.24 0.89 12.34
CA ILE A 94 -11.04 1.88 11.26
C ILE A 94 -12.31 1.99 10.40
N PRO A 95 -12.83 3.20 10.10
CA PRO A 95 -14.09 3.39 9.38
C PRO A 95 -13.96 3.17 7.86
N TYR A 96 -13.57 1.97 7.43
CA TYR A 96 -13.32 1.60 6.02
C TYR A 96 -14.51 1.82 5.09
N LYS A 97 -15.74 1.86 5.62
CA LYS A 97 -16.96 2.11 4.83
C LYS A 97 -17.01 3.52 4.25
N LYS A 98 -16.30 4.48 4.86
CA LYS A 98 -16.21 5.87 4.41
C LYS A 98 -15.11 6.10 3.37
N CYS A 99 -14.27 5.10 3.10
CA CYS A 99 -13.21 5.22 2.09
C CYS A 99 -13.82 5.32 0.69
N VAL A 100 -13.17 6.09 -0.17
CA VAL A 100 -13.55 6.20 -1.58
C VAL A 100 -13.48 4.81 -2.24
N ARG A 101 -14.57 4.40 -2.88
CA ARG A 101 -14.56 3.23 -3.77
C ARG A 101 -13.84 3.63 -5.05
N GLN A 102 -12.75 2.92 -5.34
CA GLN A 102 -12.19 2.94 -6.68
C GLN A 102 -12.91 1.86 -7.46
N ASP A 103 -13.98 2.23 -8.15
CA ASP A 103 -14.52 1.38 -9.20
C ASP A 103 -13.45 1.35 -10.28
N THR A 104 -12.69 0.24 -10.31
CA THR A 104 -11.72 0.02 -11.37
C THR A 104 -12.56 -0.37 -12.58
N GLU A 105 -12.97 0.60 -13.39
CA GLU A 105 -13.47 0.31 -14.74
C GLU A 105 -12.32 -0.38 -15.49
N LYS A 106 -12.34 -1.71 -15.47
CA LYS A 106 -11.47 -2.53 -16.28
C LYS A 106 -12.23 -2.80 -17.55
N GLU A 107 -11.96 -2.00 -18.58
CA GLU A 107 -12.48 -2.29 -19.92
C GLU A 107 -11.89 -3.61 -20.41
N ILE A 108 -12.76 -4.48 -20.92
CA ILE A 108 -12.34 -5.72 -21.56
C ILE A 108 -11.82 -5.35 -22.95
N LEU A 109 -10.56 -5.66 -23.21
CA LEU A 109 -9.94 -5.43 -24.52
C LEU A 109 -10.73 -6.14 -25.63
N SER A 110 -11.36 -5.36 -26.51
CA SER A 110 -12.19 -5.87 -27.61
C SER A 110 -11.35 -6.64 -28.64
N TYR A 111 -12.00 -7.47 -29.46
CA TYR A 111 -11.35 -8.10 -30.61
C TYR A 111 -10.77 -7.09 -31.59
N ASP A 112 -11.45 -5.96 -31.79
CA ASP A 112 -10.98 -4.90 -32.68
C ASP A 112 -9.75 -4.17 -32.11
N ASP A 113 -9.71 -3.94 -30.80
CA ASP A 113 -8.53 -3.38 -30.13
C ASP A 113 -7.32 -4.31 -30.23
N LYS A 114 -7.55 -5.63 -30.09
CA LYS A 114 -6.50 -6.65 -30.31
C LYS A 114 -5.95 -6.62 -31.73
N LYS A 115 -6.81 -6.41 -32.74
CA LYS A 115 -6.40 -6.34 -34.15
C LYS A 115 -5.59 -5.08 -34.43
N ASN A 116 -6.06 -3.92 -33.96
CA ASN A 116 -5.38 -2.65 -34.10
C ASN A 116 -4.01 -2.66 -33.41
N TRP A 117 -3.88 -3.31 -32.25
CA TRP A 117 -2.60 -3.45 -31.55
C TRP A 117 -1.63 -4.43 -32.24
N LYS A 118 -2.14 -5.47 -32.91
CA LYS A 118 -1.33 -6.35 -33.77
C LYS A 118 -0.75 -5.61 -34.97
N GLU A 119 -1.51 -4.69 -35.57
CA GLU A 119 -1.02 -3.82 -36.65
C GLU A 119 -0.04 -2.75 -36.15
N ALA A 120 -0.30 -2.13 -34.99
CA ALA A 120 0.60 -1.14 -34.40
C ALA A 120 1.94 -1.74 -33.90
N SER A 121 1.93 -2.98 -33.43
CA SER A 121 3.15 -3.70 -32.97
C SER A 121 4.00 -4.28 -34.10
N ARG A 122 3.63 -4.04 -35.37
CA ARG A 122 4.41 -4.45 -36.54
C ARG A 122 5.76 -3.71 -36.65
N ASN A 123 5.97 -2.65 -35.86
CA ASN A 123 7.22 -1.90 -35.72
C ASN A 123 7.28 -1.27 -34.29
N PRO A 124 7.96 -1.81 -33.25
CA PRO A 124 9.32 -2.39 -33.21
C PRO A 124 9.43 -3.78 -32.51
N GLY A 125 10.55 -4.48 -32.72
CA GLY A 125 10.73 -5.93 -32.49
C GLY A 125 10.63 -6.50 -31.06
N ILE A 126 10.66 -5.68 -30.00
CA ILE A 126 10.61 -6.19 -28.60
C ILE A 126 9.16 -6.32 -28.10
N VAL A 127 8.29 -5.37 -28.46
CA VAL A 127 6.90 -5.33 -27.98
C VAL A 127 6.07 -6.45 -28.60
N LYS A 128 6.37 -6.82 -29.85
CA LYS A 128 5.67 -7.90 -30.57
C LYS A 128 5.82 -9.27 -29.88
N ASN A 129 7.03 -9.65 -29.45
CA ASN A 129 7.25 -10.98 -28.86
C ASN A 129 6.60 -11.14 -27.48
N ILE A 130 6.62 -10.08 -26.65
CA ILE A 130 5.98 -10.10 -25.32
C ILE A 130 4.46 -10.24 -25.46
N LEU A 131 3.85 -9.49 -26.39
CA LEU A 131 2.41 -9.54 -26.64
C LEU A 131 1.94 -10.89 -27.21
N TYR A 132 2.68 -11.45 -28.17
CA TYR A 132 2.34 -12.76 -28.73
C TYR A 132 2.46 -13.87 -27.68
N THR A 133 3.43 -13.80 -26.78
CA THR A 133 3.56 -14.82 -25.74
C THR A 133 2.42 -14.73 -24.72
N ALA A 134 2.06 -13.53 -24.26
CA ALA A 134 1.01 -13.33 -23.26
C ALA A 134 -0.42 -13.60 -23.76
N LEU A 135 -0.67 -13.52 -25.06
CA LEU A 135 -2.00 -13.78 -25.64
C LEU A 135 -2.26 -15.26 -25.97
N TYR A 136 -1.21 -16.07 -26.02
CA TYR A 136 -1.28 -17.47 -26.50
C TYR A 136 -0.66 -18.51 -25.54
N SER A 137 -0.28 -18.11 -24.31
CA SER A 137 0.10 -18.99 -23.19
C SER A 137 -1.10 -19.35 -22.32
#